data_AF-A0A7C1GZF4-F1
#
_entry.id   AF-A0A7C1GZF4-F1
#
_cell.length_a   1.000
_cell.length_b   1.000
_cell.length_c   1.000
_cell.angle_alpha   90.00
_cell.angle_beta   90.00
_cell.angle_gamma   90.00
#
_symmetry.space_group_name_H-M   'P 1'
#
loop_
_entity.id
_entity.type
_entity.pdbx_description
1 polymer ?
#
loop_
_entity_poly.entity_id
_entity_poly.type
_entity_poly.pdbx_seq_one_letter_code
_entity_poly.pdbx_strand_id
1 'polypeptide(L)'
;MLLGMGGSSLAPEVFRLTFGVKEGYLDLQVLDSTMPGAVLNISRNIDPAKTLFIVSTKSGGTVETISFMKYFYNLTIKKVGEKNIGSHFIAITDPSSGLEAMAKELKFRKIFLNDPNIGGRYSALSYFGLVPAGLIGVDLKKLLDRAQTMVCNSEGCNCPVHGDNTAAQLGAVMGELAYQGRDKLTLIMSPKIAPFGAWTEQLIAESTGKEDRGILPVDGESLLEPAVYGNDRLFVEMKFDQDPTYDEKVAALKNAGHPVVTLHLNDEYDLGGEFFRWEMATAIAGYFLKINPFDQPNVEAAKNLAREMVAAYQEQGKLPEQEPSFISDNIAVFSDKKAKNLKVAFHENLEKVREAQKEKSRTYVAIQAFVQPTSETTAALQELRTQIQRRYQLATTVGYGPRFLHSTGQLHKGDGGNGLFIQITADFSQDAPIPDSAGEAKSAMSFGVLALAQALGDRQALIEAGRRVIRFHLGQDIISGMKTITAAVR
;
A
#
# COMPACT_ATOMS: atom_id res chain seq x y z
N MET A 1 -5.01 -17.44 -6.77
CA MET A 1 -4.86 -16.76 -5.47
C MET A 1 -3.42 -16.33 -5.30
N LEU A 2 -3.13 -15.03 -5.23
CA LEU A 2 -1.78 -14.51 -4.98
C LEU A 2 -1.62 -14.18 -3.50
N LEU A 3 -0.52 -14.67 -2.93
CA LEU A 3 -0.10 -14.46 -1.54
C LEU A 3 1.17 -13.62 -1.60
N GLY A 4 1.08 -12.33 -1.26
CA GLY A 4 2.17 -11.39 -1.45
C GLY A 4 1.96 -10.09 -0.70
N MET A 5 2.98 -9.23 -0.72
CA MET A 5 2.94 -7.89 -0.13
C MET A 5 3.63 -6.88 -1.05
N GLY A 6 3.17 -5.62 -1.02
CA GLY A 6 3.79 -4.49 -1.72
C GLY A 6 3.94 -4.75 -3.22
N GLY A 7 5.16 -4.54 -3.76
CA GLY A 7 5.44 -4.69 -5.19
C GLY A 7 5.15 -6.09 -5.74
N SER A 8 5.11 -7.12 -4.88
CA SER A 8 4.75 -8.49 -5.25
C SER A 8 3.23 -8.75 -5.30
N SER A 9 2.38 -7.79 -4.91
CA SER A 9 0.91 -7.89 -4.90
C SER A 9 0.18 -6.78 -5.66
N LEU A 10 0.66 -5.53 -5.60
CA LEU A 10 -0.05 -4.37 -6.17
C LEU A 10 -0.16 -4.41 -7.69
N ALA A 11 0.93 -4.64 -8.43
CA ALA A 11 0.86 -4.70 -9.89
C ALA A 11 -0.08 -5.83 -10.40
N PRO A 12 -0.02 -7.06 -9.84
CA PRO A 12 -1.04 -8.08 -10.10
C PRO A 12 -2.49 -7.63 -9.84
N GLU A 13 -2.73 -6.90 -8.75
CA GLU A 13 -4.06 -6.35 -8.43
C GLU A 13 -4.50 -5.30 -9.45
N VAL A 14 -3.60 -4.40 -9.86
CA VAL A 14 -3.82 -3.43 -10.95
C VAL A 14 -4.26 -4.14 -12.22
N PHE A 15 -3.51 -5.16 -12.66
CA PHE A 15 -3.85 -5.90 -13.87
C PHE A 15 -5.23 -6.55 -13.78
N ARG A 16 -5.54 -7.22 -12.68
CA ARG A 16 -6.83 -7.90 -12.50
C ARG A 16 -8.01 -6.94 -12.45
N LEU A 17 -7.88 -5.81 -11.77
CA LEU A 17 -8.96 -4.84 -11.62
C LEU A 17 -9.17 -3.99 -12.88
N THR A 18 -8.11 -3.81 -13.69
CA THR A 18 -8.18 -3.01 -14.92
C THR A 18 -8.61 -3.82 -16.13
N PHE A 19 -7.98 -4.99 -16.37
CA PHE A 19 -8.21 -5.80 -17.56
C PHE A 19 -9.30 -6.88 -17.38
N GLY A 20 -9.70 -7.15 -16.14
CA GLY A 20 -10.61 -8.24 -15.81
C GLY A 20 -9.95 -9.61 -16.02
N VAL A 21 -10.76 -10.59 -16.42
CA VAL A 21 -10.29 -11.95 -16.72
C VAL A 21 -10.80 -12.34 -18.10
N LYS A 22 -9.90 -12.79 -18.97
CA LYS A 22 -10.28 -13.30 -20.28
C LYS A 22 -10.98 -14.64 -20.15
N GLU A 23 -12.01 -14.88 -20.95
CA GLU A 23 -12.72 -16.17 -20.95
C GLU A 23 -11.77 -17.36 -21.14
N GLY A 24 -11.92 -18.38 -20.29
CA GLY A 24 -11.06 -19.57 -20.28
C GLY A 24 -9.76 -19.44 -19.48
N TYR A 25 -9.47 -18.28 -18.90
CA TYR A 25 -8.30 -18.04 -18.05
C TYR A 25 -8.63 -18.16 -16.55
N LEU A 26 -7.59 -18.13 -15.70
CA LEU A 26 -7.77 -18.19 -14.25
C LEU A 26 -8.22 -16.84 -13.72
N ASP A 27 -9.11 -16.85 -12.71
CA ASP A 27 -9.36 -15.66 -11.91
C ASP A 27 -8.21 -15.41 -10.92
N LEU A 28 -7.95 -14.13 -10.63
CA LEU A 28 -6.94 -13.69 -9.68
C LEU A 28 -7.60 -12.95 -8.51
N GLN A 29 -7.28 -13.41 -7.31
CA GLN A 29 -7.54 -12.69 -6.07
C GLN A 29 -6.21 -12.50 -5.36
N VAL A 30 -6.02 -11.35 -4.73
CA VAL A 30 -4.81 -10.97 -3.99
C VAL A 30 -5.11 -10.97 -2.50
N LEU A 31 -4.25 -11.61 -1.71
CA LEU A 31 -4.26 -11.49 -0.25
C LEU A 31 -2.95 -10.87 0.20
N ASP A 32 -3.07 -9.65 0.72
CA ASP A 32 -2.00 -8.87 1.31
C ASP A 32 -2.48 -8.17 2.61
N SER A 33 -3.42 -8.81 3.31
CA SER A 33 -3.86 -8.41 4.64
C SER A 33 -3.78 -9.58 5.62
N THR A 34 -3.05 -9.39 6.72
CA THR A 34 -2.98 -10.36 7.83
C THR A 34 -4.18 -10.28 8.77
N MET A 35 -5.12 -9.36 8.52
CA MET A 35 -6.34 -9.27 9.30
C MET A 35 -7.11 -10.60 9.24
N PRO A 36 -7.43 -11.25 10.37
CA PRO A 36 -8.06 -12.58 10.37
C PRO A 36 -9.34 -12.65 9.54
N GLY A 37 -10.17 -11.61 9.61
CA GLY A 37 -11.39 -11.50 8.80
C GLY A 37 -11.12 -11.56 7.29
N ALA A 38 -10.03 -10.96 6.81
CA ALA A 38 -9.65 -11.01 5.39
C ALA A 38 -9.21 -12.42 4.98
N VAL A 39 -8.34 -13.06 5.78
CA VAL A 39 -7.87 -14.43 5.53
C VAL A 39 -9.04 -15.42 5.54
N LEU A 40 -9.88 -15.36 6.57
CA LEU A 40 -11.03 -16.26 6.74
C LEU A 40 -12.10 -16.05 5.65
N ASN A 41 -12.35 -14.81 5.24
CA ASN A 41 -13.31 -14.52 4.18
C ASN A 41 -12.89 -15.19 2.86
N ILE A 42 -11.62 -15.05 2.46
CA ILE A 42 -11.11 -15.71 1.25
C ILE A 42 -11.18 -17.23 1.39
N SER A 43 -10.74 -17.75 2.54
CA SER A 43 -10.68 -19.20 2.78
C SER A 43 -12.03 -19.90 2.69
N ARG A 44 -13.13 -19.18 2.99
CA ARG A 44 -14.51 -19.69 2.86
C ARG A 44 -15.04 -19.66 1.43
N ASN A 45 -14.52 -18.77 0.60
CA ASN A 45 -15.04 -18.48 -0.73
C ASN A 45 -14.25 -19.16 -1.86
N ILE A 46 -13.21 -19.93 -1.53
CA ILE A 46 -12.42 -20.68 -2.50
C ILE A 46 -12.57 -22.18 -2.30
N ASP A 47 -12.42 -22.95 -3.38
CA ASP A 47 -12.15 -24.39 -3.31
C ASP A 47 -10.64 -24.61 -3.43
N PRO A 48 -9.93 -24.98 -2.35
CA PRO A 48 -8.49 -25.22 -2.39
C PRO A 48 -8.07 -26.27 -3.42
N ALA A 49 -8.93 -27.26 -3.71
CA ALA A 49 -8.65 -28.29 -4.70
C ALA A 49 -8.73 -27.79 -6.15
N LYS A 50 -9.28 -26.59 -6.37
CA LYS A 50 -9.38 -25.94 -7.70
C LYS A 50 -8.61 -24.62 -7.76
N THR A 51 -7.80 -24.33 -6.75
CA THR A 51 -7.07 -23.07 -6.63
C THR A 51 -5.59 -23.27 -6.93
N LEU A 52 -5.01 -22.34 -7.69
CA LEU A 52 -3.57 -22.14 -7.81
C LEU A 52 -3.15 -21.02 -6.85
N PHE A 53 -2.22 -21.31 -5.95
CA PHE A 53 -1.62 -20.36 -5.02
C PHE A 53 -0.28 -19.85 -5.59
N ILE A 54 -0.19 -18.54 -5.76
CA ILE A 54 1.01 -17.84 -6.22
C ILE A 54 1.69 -17.25 -4.99
N VAL A 55 2.75 -17.89 -4.50
CA VAL A 55 3.53 -17.40 -3.37
C VAL A 55 4.57 -16.43 -3.91
N SER A 56 4.45 -15.15 -3.55
CA SER A 56 5.14 -14.05 -4.23
C SER A 56 5.90 -13.20 -3.21
N THR A 57 7.22 -13.31 -3.18
CA THR A 57 8.11 -12.47 -2.36
C THR A 57 9.53 -12.50 -2.92
N LYS A 58 10.16 -11.32 -3.05
CA LYS A 58 11.54 -11.19 -3.52
C LYS A 58 12.55 -11.84 -2.56
N SER A 59 12.51 -11.48 -1.28
CA SER A 59 13.47 -11.95 -0.27
C SER A 59 13.26 -13.42 0.12
N GLY A 60 12.08 -13.96 -0.15
CA GLY A 60 11.70 -15.31 0.25
C GLY A 60 11.38 -15.46 1.75
N GLY A 61 11.41 -14.37 2.52
CA GLY A 61 11.26 -14.38 3.98
C GLY A 61 10.21 -13.40 4.51
N THR A 62 9.38 -12.80 3.64
CA THR A 62 8.29 -11.91 4.06
C THR A 62 7.30 -12.68 4.95
N VAL A 63 7.21 -12.30 6.23
CA VAL A 63 6.50 -13.08 7.26
C VAL A 63 5.04 -13.30 6.87
N GLU A 64 4.38 -12.29 6.32
CA GLU A 64 2.97 -12.36 5.95
C GLU A 64 2.74 -13.33 4.79
N THR A 65 3.54 -13.24 3.73
CA THR A 65 3.49 -14.16 2.59
C THR A 65 3.70 -15.60 3.02
N ILE A 66 4.69 -15.84 3.88
CA ILE A 66 4.99 -17.18 4.38
C ILE A 66 3.89 -17.69 5.31
N SER A 67 3.31 -16.84 6.17
CA SER A 67 2.16 -17.19 7.01
C SER A 67 0.94 -17.57 6.18
N PHE A 68 0.63 -16.81 5.12
CA PHE A 68 -0.44 -17.17 4.18
C PHE A 68 -0.16 -18.51 3.52
N MET A 69 1.07 -18.71 3.02
CA MET A 69 1.44 -19.94 2.36
C MET A 69 1.25 -21.15 3.28
N LYS A 70 1.76 -21.10 4.52
CA LYS A 70 1.58 -22.18 5.50
C LYS A 70 0.10 -22.46 5.77
N TYR A 71 -0.70 -21.42 5.97
CA TYR A 71 -2.13 -21.55 6.21
C TYR A 71 -2.86 -22.23 5.02
N PHE A 72 -2.67 -21.73 3.80
CA PHE A 72 -3.34 -22.28 2.62
C PHE A 72 -2.80 -23.64 2.19
N TYR A 73 -1.51 -23.93 2.43
CA TYR A 73 -0.93 -25.25 2.22
C TYR A 73 -1.64 -26.28 3.10
N ASN A 74 -1.84 -25.97 4.39
CA ASN A 74 -2.55 -26.84 5.33
C ASN A 74 -4.05 -26.97 5.03
N LEU A 75 -4.67 -25.93 4.49
CA LEU A 75 -6.06 -26.02 4.05
C LEU A 75 -6.17 -26.94 2.82
N THR A 76 -5.23 -26.83 1.90
CA THR A 76 -5.25 -27.55 0.62
C THR A 76 -4.87 -29.02 0.80
N ILE A 77 -3.90 -29.34 1.66
CA ILE A 77 -3.47 -30.73 1.90
C ILE A 77 -4.61 -31.60 2.44
N LYS A 78 -5.51 -31.02 3.25
CA LYS A 78 -6.73 -31.68 3.74
C LYS A 78 -7.73 -32.03 2.63
N LYS A 79 -7.62 -31.39 1.45
CA LYS A 79 -8.51 -31.58 0.30
C LYS A 79 -7.91 -32.47 -0.78
N VAL A 80 -6.62 -32.32 -1.06
CA VAL A 80 -5.96 -32.96 -2.22
C VAL A 80 -4.94 -34.05 -1.84
N GLY A 81 -4.62 -34.17 -0.54
CA GLY A 81 -3.60 -35.08 -0.02
C GLY A 81 -2.17 -34.62 -0.28
N GLU A 82 -1.22 -35.24 0.43
CA GLU A 82 0.20 -34.90 0.38
C GLU A 82 0.85 -35.09 -0.99
N LYS A 83 0.39 -36.07 -1.78
CA LYS A 83 1.03 -36.43 -3.04
C LYS A 83 0.92 -35.34 -4.10
N ASN A 84 -0.18 -34.59 -4.12
CA ASN A 84 -0.52 -33.65 -5.19
C ASN A 84 -0.43 -32.18 -4.77
N ILE A 85 -0.20 -31.90 -3.49
CA ILE A 85 -0.26 -30.54 -2.92
C ILE A 85 0.65 -29.55 -3.65
N GLY A 86 1.90 -29.90 -3.93
CA GLY A 86 2.84 -29.01 -4.61
C GLY A 86 2.36 -28.55 -5.99
N SER A 87 1.51 -29.34 -6.66
CA SER A 87 0.92 -28.95 -7.94
C SER A 87 -0.09 -27.80 -7.85
N HIS A 88 -0.52 -27.41 -6.64
CA HIS A 88 -1.41 -26.27 -6.40
C HIS A 88 -0.66 -24.98 -6.08
N PHE A 89 0.67 -25.00 -6.04
CA PHE A 89 1.49 -23.85 -5.66
C PHE A 89 2.51 -23.53 -6.75
N ILE A 90 2.74 -22.23 -6.96
CA ILE A 90 3.89 -21.70 -7.70
C ILE A 90 4.58 -20.65 -6.85
N ALA A 91 5.89 -20.45 -7.10
CA ALA A 91 6.67 -19.40 -6.45
C ALA A 91 7.15 -18.36 -7.47
N ILE A 92 7.10 -17.09 -7.09
CA ILE A 92 7.79 -15.99 -7.78
C ILE A 92 8.72 -15.35 -6.76
N THR A 93 10.04 -15.43 -6.99
CA THR A 93 11.07 -15.08 -6.01
C THR A 93 12.42 -14.81 -6.68
N ASP A 94 13.38 -14.27 -5.94
CA ASP A 94 14.76 -14.13 -6.44
C ASP A 94 15.55 -15.45 -6.31
N PRO A 95 16.61 -15.64 -7.12
CA PRO A 95 17.55 -16.74 -6.95
C PRO A 95 18.16 -16.79 -5.55
N SER A 96 18.39 -18.00 -5.04
CA SER A 96 18.96 -18.30 -3.73
C SER A 96 18.16 -17.77 -2.53
N SER A 97 16.88 -17.45 -2.73
CA SER A 97 15.99 -16.97 -1.67
C SER A 97 15.41 -18.10 -0.80
N GLY A 98 14.92 -17.75 0.40
CA GLY A 98 14.27 -18.71 1.30
C GLY A 98 13.05 -19.39 0.67
N LEU A 99 12.28 -18.66 -0.15
CA LEU A 99 11.14 -19.21 -0.86
C LEU A 99 11.55 -20.16 -2.00
N GLU A 100 12.70 -19.94 -2.66
CA GLU A 100 13.19 -20.89 -3.66
C GLU A 100 13.49 -22.25 -3.00
N ALA A 101 14.22 -22.24 -1.89
CA ALA A 101 14.54 -23.46 -1.14
C ALA A 101 13.26 -24.19 -0.69
N MET A 102 12.33 -23.45 -0.08
CA MET A 102 11.05 -23.99 0.40
C MET A 102 10.18 -24.54 -0.74
N ALA A 103 10.09 -23.83 -1.87
CA ALA A 103 9.32 -24.28 -3.04
C ALA A 103 9.90 -25.56 -3.67
N LYS A 104 11.22 -25.74 -3.65
CA LYS A 104 11.87 -26.98 -4.08
C LYS A 104 11.55 -28.13 -3.13
N GLU A 105 11.66 -27.90 -1.82
CA GLU A 105 11.34 -28.88 -0.78
C GLU A 105 9.88 -29.34 -0.85
N LEU A 106 8.95 -28.39 -0.96
CA LEU A 106 7.50 -28.62 -1.06
C LEU A 106 7.03 -28.99 -2.48
N LYS A 107 7.95 -29.16 -3.43
CA LYS A 107 7.70 -29.57 -4.83
C LYS A 107 6.64 -28.73 -5.53
N PHE A 108 6.74 -27.41 -5.42
CA PHE A 108 5.84 -26.48 -6.11
C PHE A 108 5.88 -26.70 -7.62
N ARG A 109 4.73 -26.56 -8.29
CA ARG A 109 4.55 -26.79 -9.73
C ARG A 109 5.58 -26.07 -10.58
N LYS A 110 5.90 -24.83 -10.22
CA LYS A 110 6.83 -23.97 -10.94
C LYS A 110 7.44 -22.92 -10.01
N ILE A 111 8.70 -22.62 -10.25
CA ILE A 111 9.42 -21.52 -9.63
C ILE A 111 9.83 -20.56 -10.75
N PHE A 112 9.43 -19.30 -10.63
CA PHE A 112 9.82 -18.20 -11.49
C PHE A 112 10.88 -17.39 -10.76
N LEU A 113 12.12 -17.47 -11.25
CA LEU A 113 13.26 -16.74 -10.69
C LEU A 113 13.38 -15.38 -11.37
N ASN A 114 13.22 -14.32 -10.60
CA ASN A 114 13.29 -12.94 -11.07
C ASN A 114 14.73 -12.42 -11.13
N ASP A 115 14.97 -11.32 -11.85
CA ASP A 115 16.26 -10.63 -11.81
C ASP A 115 16.45 -9.95 -10.43
N PRO A 116 17.49 -10.31 -9.66
CA PRO A 116 17.73 -9.74 -8.33
C PRO A 116 18.06 -8.25 -8.35
N ASN A 117 18.45 -7.67 -9.50
CA ASN A 117 18.73 -6.25 -9.64
C ASN A 117 17.46 -5.39 -9.76
N ILE A 118 16.29 -5.99 -9.97
CA ILE A 118 15.02 -5.28 -10.03
C ILE A 118 14.43 -5.19 -8.61
N GLY A 119 14.31 -3.97 -8.09
CA GLY A 119 13.67 -3.72 -6.80
C GLY A 119 12.17 -4.06 -6.82
N GLY A 120 11.60 -4.46 -5.68
CA GLY A 120 10.22 -4.95 -5.62
C GLY A 120 9.18 -3.96 -6.19
N ARG A 121 9.27 -2.67 -5.83
CA ARG A 121 8.37 -1.62 -6.37
C ARG A 121 8.58 -1.29 -7.86
N TYR A 122 9.71 -1.69 -8.45
CA TYR A 122 10.06 -1.55 -9.88
C TYR A 122 9.84 -2.87 -10.66
N SER A 123 9.11 -3.83 -10.09
CA SER A 123 8.99 -5.19 -10.64
C SER A 123 7.65 -5.47 -11.36
N ALA A 124 6.85 -4.42 -11.62
CA ALA A 124 5.54 -4.54 -12.24
C ALA A 124 5.61 -5.21 -13.63
N LEU A 125 6.64 -4.87 -14.41
CA LEU A 125 6.89 -5.45 -15.73
C LEU A 125 7.92 -6.61 -15.69
N SER A 126 8.17 -7.19 -14.52
CA SER A 126 8.95 -8.43 -14.37
C SER A 126 8.03 -9.61 -14.10
N TYR A 127 8.57 -10.79 -13.74
CA TYR A 127 7.73 -11.95 -13.41
C TYR A 127 6.72 -11.70 -12.28
N PHE A 128 6.99 -10.77 -11.36
CA PHE A 128 6.08 -10.43 -10.27
C PHE A 128 4.73 -9.93 -10.77
N GLY A 129 4.71 -9.08 -11.80
CA GLY A 129 3.46 -8.64 -12.43
C GLY A 129 3.04 -9.46 -13.65
N LEU A 130 4.00 -9.85 -14.51
CA LEU A 130 3.68 -10.49 -15.80
C LEU A 130 3.17 -11.93 -15.67
N VAL A 131 3.62 -12.70 -14.68
CA VAL A 131 3.11 -14.07 -14.49
C VAL A 131 1.64 -14.03 -14.09
N PRO A 132 1.21 -13.28 -13.05
CA PRO A 132 -0.22 -13.12 -12.76
C PRO A 132 -1.02 -12.51 -13.92
N ALA A 133 -0.49 -11.51 -14.62
CA ALA A 133 -1.16 -10.91 -15.78
C ALA A 133 -1.40 -11.92 -16.92
N GLY A 134 -0.42 -12.79 -17.21
CA GLY A 134 -0.57 -13.84 -18.21
C GLY A 134 -1.60 -14.89 -17.80
N LEU A 135 -1.69 -15.22 -16.51
CA LEU A 135 -2.65 -16.21 -15.98
C LEU A 135 -4.11 -15.75 -16.07
N ILE A 136 -4.37 -14.44 -16.05
CA ILE A 136 -5.71 -13.85 -16.26
C ILE A 136 -6.01 -13.50 -17.72
N GLY A 137 -5.03 -13.69 -18.62
CA GLY A 137 -5.17 -13.53 -20.07
C GLY A 137 -4.92 -12.13 -20.62
N VAL A 138 -4.16 -11.29 -19.91
CA VAL A 138 -3.64 -10.02 -20.46
C VAL A 138 -2.73 -10.30 -21.66
N ASP A 139 -2.86 -9.53 -22.74
CA ASP A 139 -1.93 -9.58 -23.87
C ASP A 139 -0.57 -8.97 -23.46
N LEU A 140 0.33 -9.83 -22.97
CA LEU A 140 1.64 -9.42 -22.49
C LEU A 140 2.50 -8.81 -23.61
N LYS A 141 2.31 -9.24 -24.86
CA LYS A 141 3.07 -8.68 -25.98
C LYS A 141 2.63 -7.23 -26.19
N LYS A 142 1.33 -6.98 -26.31
CA LYS A 142 0.80 -5.61 -26.47
C LYS A 142 1.19 -4.72 -25.29
N LEU A 143 1.11 -5.23 -24.06
CA LEU A 143 1.52 -4.48 -22.85
C LEU A 143 3.01 -4.08 -22.91
N LEU A 144 3.89 -5.02 -23.25
CA LEU A 144 5.33 -4.78 -23.34
C LEU A 144 5.71 -3.92 -24.55
N ASP A 145 5.00 -4.01 -25.67
CA ASP A 145 5.19 -3.13 -26.82
C ASP A 145 4.90 -1.66 -26.43
N ARG A 146 3.89 -1.41 -25.58
CA ARG A 146 3.60 -0.06 -25.03
C ARG A 146 4.70 0.41 -24.07
N ALA A 147 5.22 -0.48 -23.23
CA ALA A 147 6.36 -0.19 -22.37
C ALA A 147 7.60 0.20 -23.19
N GLN A 148 7.95 -0.59 -24.22
CA GLN A 148 9.06 -0.31 -25.12
C GLN A 148 8.90 1.02 -25.84
N THR A 149 7.67 1.35 -26.27
CA THR A 149 7.39 2.66 -26.88
C THR A 149 7.73 3.80 -25.91
N MET A 150 7.36 3.67 -24.62
CA MET A 150 7.71 4.67 -23.61
C MET A 150 9.21 4.77 -23.35
N VAL A 151 9.91 3.62 -23.32
CA VAL A 151 11.37 3.57 -23.20
C VAL A 151 11.99 4.40 -24.32
N CYS A 152 11.65 4.10 -25.58
CA CYS A 152 12.19 4.83 -26.72
C CYS A 152 11.84 6.34 -26.67
N ASN A 153 10.64 6.70 -26.22
CA ASN A 153 10.24 8.11 -26.06
C ASN A 153 10.99 8.86 -24.93
N SER A 154 11.68 8.13 -24.05
CA SER A 154 12.43 8.68 -22.90
C SER A 154 13.94 8.71 -23.12
N GLU A 155 14.43 8.25 -24.28
CA GLU A 155 15.83 8.32 -24.67
C GLU A 155 16.21 9.71 -25.23
N GLY A 156 17.46 10.15 -24.99
CA GLY A 156 17.92 11.50 -25.33
C GLY A 156 18.19 11.78 -26.82
N CYS A 157 18.15 10.75 -27.69
CA CYS A 157 18.43 10.89 -29.12
C CYS A 157 17.27 10.35 -29.95
N ASN A 158 16.49 11.26 -30.56
CA ASN A 158 15.63 11.05 -31.73
C ASN A 158 15.03 9.64 -31.89
N CYS A 159 14.06 9.29 -31.02
CA CYS A 159 13.12 8.23 -31.37
C CYS A 159 12.29 8.69 -32.59
N PRO A 160 12.10 7.85 -33.62
CA PRO A 160 11.26 8.17 -34.77
C PRO A 160 9.76 8.33 -34.42
N VAL A 161 9.37 7.90 -33.22
CA VAL A 161 8.08 8.23 -32.62
C VAL A 161 8.33 9.47 -31.76
N HIS A 162 7.71 10.60 -32.10
CA HIS A 162 7.88 11.89 -31.43
C HIS A 162 8.02 11.78 -29.89
N GLY A 163 9.26 11.77 -29.39
CA GLY A 163 9.56 11.60 -27.96
C GLY A 163 9.90 12.93 -27.31
N ASP A 164 9.01 13.44 -26.46
CA ASP A 164 9.22 14.67 -25.66
C ASP A 164 9.80 14.38 -24.26
N ASN A 165 10.45 13.21 -24.08
CA ASN A 165 11.02 12.75 -22.81
C ASN A 165 10.05 12.93 -21.61
N THR A 166 8.80 12.52 -21.81
CA THR A 166 7.68 12.80 -20.88
C THR A 166 7.91 12.25 -19.47
N ALA A 167 8.67 11.15 -19.33
CA ALA A 167 9.09 10.63 -18.03
C ALA A 167 10.04 11.59 -17.30
N ALA A 168 11.03 12.17 -17.99
CA ALA A 168 11.92 13.15 -17.38
C ALA A 168 11.22 14.46 -17.05
N GLN A 169 10.30 14.91 -17.91
CA GLN A 169 9.47 16.09 -17.62
C GLN A 169 8.63 15.87 -16.34
N LEU A 170 7.93 14.73 -16.24
CA LEU A 170 7.15 14.39 -15.04
C LEU A 170 8.04 14.32 -13.80
N GLY A 171 9.19 13.65 -13.89
CA GLY A 171 10.13 13.54 -12.77
C GLY A 171 10.71 14.88 -12.33
N ALA A 172 11.04 15.77 -13.28
CA ALA A 172 11.52 17.12 -12.98
C ALA A 172 10.43 17.98 -12.34
N VAL A 173 9.20 17.94 -12.85
CA VAL A 173 8.06 18.65 -12.24
C VAL A 173 7.81 18.16 -10.82
N MET A 174 7.76 16.83 -10.60
CA MET A 174 7.57 16.24 -9.29
C MET A 174 8.68 16.64 -8.32
N GLY A 175 9.95 16.48 -8.72
CA GLY A 175 11.12 16.75 -7.88
C GLY A 175 11.28 18.23 -7.53
N GLU A 176 11.18 19.12 -8.52
CA GLU A 176 11.33 20.57 -8.33
C GLU A 176 10.21 21.15 -7.47
N LEU A 177 8.95 20.79 -7.75
CA LEU A 177 7.82 21.28 -6.96
C LEU A 177 7.90 20.76 -5.51
N ALA A 178 8.29 19.51 -5.30
CA ALA A 178 8.52 18.98 -3.96
C ALA A 178 9.63 19.71 -3.21
N TYR A 179 10.74 20.06 -3.90
CA TYR A 179 11.81 20.88 -3.34
C TYR A 179 11.32 22.28 -2.92
N GLN A 180 10.38 22.85 -3.68
CA GLN A 180 9.75 24.15 -3.38
C GLN A 180 8.62 24.09 -2.34
N GLY A 181 8.34 22.91 -1.76
CA GLY A 181 7.33 22.72 -0.71
C GLY A 181 5.96 22.24 -1.21
N ARG A 182 5.82 21.88 -2.49
CA ARG A 182 4.66 21.17 -3.05
C ARG A 182 4.93 19.67 -3.09
N ASP A 183 5.06 19.09 -1.92
CA ASP A 183 5.49 17.71 -1.71
C ASP A 183 4.34 16.70 -1.58
N LYS A 184 3.10 17.09 -1.90
CA LYS A 184 1.93 16.19 -1.92
C LYS A 184 1.46 16.02 -3.35
N LEU A 185 1.56 14.79 -3.86
CA LEU A 185 1.13 14.41 -5.19
C LEU A 185 -0.26 13.78 -5.14
N THR A 186 -1.31 14.53 -5.44
CA THR A 186 -2.67 13.98 -5.53
C THR A 186 -2.87 13.29 -6.87
N LEU A 187 -3.20 12.01 -6.83
CA LEU A 187 -3.46 11.19 -8.01
C LEU A 187 -4.94 11.25 -8.36
N ILE A 188 -5.25 11.62 -9.61
CA ILE A 188 -6.60 11.63 -10.17
C ILE A 188 -6.58 10.63 -11.32
N MET A 189 -7.35 9.55 -11.21
CA MET A 189 -7.30 8.43 -12.15
C MET A 189 -8.69 8.18 -12.72
N SER A 190 -8.81 8.05 -14.05
CA SER A 190 -10.03 7.54 -14.69
C SER A 190 -10.54 6.28 -13.96
N PRO A 191 -11.86 6.12 -13.70
CA PRO A 191 -12.37 5.04 -12.84
C PRO A 191 -11.89 3.63 -13.22
N LYS A 192 -11.72 3.36 -14.52
CA LYS A 192 -11.29 2.05 -15.04
C LYS A 192 -9.82 1.73 -14.75
N ILE A 193 -8.98 2.74 -14.49
CA ILE A 193 -7.56 2.58 -14.13
C ILE A 193 -7.25 3.06 -12.71
N ALA A 194 -8.27 3.40 -11.91
CA ALA A 194 -8.09 3.82 -10.51
C ALA A 194 -7.16 2.91 -9.68
N PRO A 195 -7.16 1.56 -9.83
CA PRO A 195 -6.23 0.69 -9.13
C PRO A 195 -4.75 1.01 -9.33
N PHE A 196 -4.38 1.62 -10.47
CA PHE A 196 -2.99 2.02 -10.76
C PHE A 196 -2.43 2.98 -9.71
N GLY A 197 -3.29 3.81 -9.11
CA GLY A 197 -2.92 4.77 -8.07
C GLY A 197 -2.25 4.13 -6.86
N ALA A 198 -2.71 2.96 -6.41
CA ALA A 198 -2.10 2.25 -5.29
C ALA A 198 -0.67 1.77 -5.59
N TRP A 199 -0.41 1.31 -6.82
CA TRP A 199 0.94 0.94 -7.26
C TRP A 199 1.84 2.18 -7.36
N THR A 200 1.35 3.27 -7.95
CA THR A 200 2.08 4.54 -8.02
C THR A 200 2.39 5.10 -6.63
N GLU A 201 1.46 4.94 -5.68
CA GLU A 201 1.64 5.32 -4.27
C GLU A 201 2.85 4.60 -3.65
N GLN A 202 2.92 3.27 -3.80
CA GLN A 202 4.09 2.52 -3.34
C GLN A 202 5.38 3.01 -4.00
N LEU A 203 5.38 3.11 -5.33
CA LEU A 203 6.57 3.45 -6.09
C LEU A 203 7.17 4.76 -5.58
N ILE A 204 6.35 5.80 -5.44
CA ILE A 204 6.80 7.14 -5.05
C ILE A 204 7.16 7.20 -3.58
N ALA A 205 6.28 6.73 -2.69
CA ALA A 205 6.51 6.86 -1.25
C ALA A 205 7.76 6.10 -0.81
N GLU A 206 7.93 4.86 -1.28
CA GLU A 206 9.05 4.01 -0.88
C GLU A 206 10.36 4.42 -1.55
N SER A 207 10.31 5.00 -2.76
CA SER A 207 11.50 5.54 -3.40
C SER A 207 11.95 6.87 -2.81
N THR A 208 11.01 7.75 -2.44
CA THR A 208 11.34 9.14 -2.10
C THR A 208 11.40 9.45 -0.60
N GLY A 209 10.69 8.69 0.22
CA GLY A 209 10.51 8.99 1.65
C GLY A 209 11.69 8.57 2.53
N LYS A 210 12.79 9.31 2.51
CA LYS A 210 14.03 9.04 3.27
C LYS A 210 14.88 10.30 3.43
N GLU A 211 15.81 10.27 4.38
CA GLU A 211 16.75 11.39 4.64
C GLU A 211 16.05 12.74 4.84
N ASP A 212 14.90 12.72 5.53
CA ASP A 212 14.02 13.86 5.77
C ASP A 212 13.46 14.51 4.48
N ARG A 213 13.45 13.75 3.38
CA ARG A 213 12.88 14.07 2.07
C ARG A 213 11.75 13.09 1.74
N GLY A 214 10.90 13.47 0.79
CA GLY A 214 9.78 12.64 0.36
C GLY A 214 8.74 13.41 -0.42
N ILE A 215 8.11 12.72 -1.36
CA ILE A 215 6.86 13.13 -2.00
C ILE A 215 5.79 12.23 -1.42
N LEU A 216 4.75 12.81 -0.83
CA LEU A 216 3.58 12.08 -0.36
C LEU A 216 2.62 11.85 -1.54
N PRO A 217 2.54 10.65 -2.11
CA PRO A 217 1.45 10.30 -3.00
C PRO A 217 0.13 10.23 -2.20
N VAL A 218 -0.92 10.78 -2.78
CA VAL A 218 -2.24 10.86 -2.17
C VAL A 218 -3.23 10.19 -3.11
N ASP A 219 -3.38 8.87 -2.94
CA ASP A 219 -4.27 8.00 -3.71
C ASP A 219 -5.70 7.96 -3.14
N GLY A 220 -6.69 7.71 -4.00
CA GLY A 220 -8.10 7.53 -3.65
C GLY A 220 -8.75 8.74 -2.95
N GLU A 221 -8.18 9.94 -3.09
CA GLU A 221 -8.70 11.17 -2.50
C GLU A 221 -9.98 11.60 -3.23
N SER A 222 -11.07 11.85 -2.50
CA SER A 222 -12.22 12.49 -3.12
C SER A 222 -11.83 13.89 -3.62
N LEU A 223 -12.13 14.18 -4.87
CA LEU A 223 -11.86 15.49 -5.47
C LEU A 223 -12.93 16.50 -5.01
N LEU A 224 -12.50 17.45 -4.18
CA LEU A 224 -13.31 18.49 -3.54
C LEU A 224 -13.10 19.85 -4.21
N GLU A 225 -13.76 20.89 -3.69
CA GLU A 225 -13.59 22.25 -4.17
C GLU A 225 -12.15 22.77 -3.94
N PRO A 226 -11.59 23.61 -4.83
CA PRO A 226 -10.21 24.08 -4.74
C PRO A 226 -9.84 24.69 -3.38
N ALA A 227 -10.77 25.41 -2.74
CA ALA A 227 -10.56 26.05 -1.44
C ALA A 227 -10.29 25.06 -0.28
N VAL A 228 -10.49 23.75 -0.48
CA VAL A 228 -10.17 22.72 0.53
C VAL A 228 -8.69 22.33 0.50
N TYR A 229 -7.97 22.64 -0.57
CA TYR A 229 -6.58 22.23 -0.75
C TYR A 229 -5.59 23.30 -0.30
N GLY A 230 -4.50 22.86 0.33
CA GLY A 230 -3.34 23.70 0.59
C GLY A 230 -2.54 24.02 -0.66
N ASN A 231 -1.64 24.99 -0.56
CA ASN A 231 -0.68 25.35 -1.61
C ASN A 231 0.51 24.38 -1.72
N ASP A 232 0.40 23.20 -1.11
CA ASP A 232 1.41 22.14 -1.04
C ASP A 232 1.13 20.96 -2.01
N ARG A 233 0.10 21.10 -2.85
CA ARG A 233 -0.30 20.08 -3.83
C ARG A 233 0.35 20.26 -5.20
N LEU A 234 0.67 19.12 -5.82
CA LEU A 234 0.72 18.87 -7.25
C LEU A 234 -0.36 17.83 -7.58
N PHE A 235 -1.21 18.10 -8.57
CA PHE A 235 -2.19 17.14 -9.04
C PHE A 235 -1.70 16.47 -10.33
N VAL A 236 -1.82 15.15 -10.42
CA VAL A 236 -1.57 14.41 -11.66
C VAL A 236 -2.82 13.64 -12.03
N GLU A 237 -3.39 14.01 -13.17
CA GLU A 237 -4.52 13.35 -13.78
C GLU A 237 -4.04 12.35 -14.84
N MET A 238 -4.41 11.08 -14.70
CA MET A 238 -4.32 10.08 -15.77
C MET A 238 -5.72 9.74 -16.24
N LYS A 239 -6.01 10.00 -17.51
CA LYS A 239 -7.35 9.82 -18.06
C LYS A 239 -7.35 9.21 -19.45
N PHE A 240 -8.44 8.51 -19.78
CA PHE A 240 -8.77 8.21 -21.17
C PHE A 240 -9.29 9.47 -21.86
N ASP A 241 -8.93 9.68 -23.13
CA ASP A 241 -9.36 10.88 -23.88
C ASP A 241 -10.87 11.07 -23.92
N GLN A 242 -11.63 9.97 -23.89
CA GLN A 242 -13.09 9.98 -23.96
C GLN A 242 -13.77 9.96 -22.58
N ASP A 243 -13.01 10.02 -21.48
CA ASP A 243 -13.55 9.97 -20.13
C ASP A 243 -13.60 11.38 -19.50
N PRO A 244 -14.80 12.00 -19.36
CA PRO A 244 -14.94 13.34 -18.81
C PRO A 244 -15.09 13.37 -17.28
N THR A 245 -14.93 12.22 -16.59
CA THR A 245 -15.35 12.03 -15.18
C THR A 245 -14.86 13.14 -14.22
N TYR A 246 -13.65 13.67 -14.43
CA TYR A 246 -13.05 14.68 -13.55
C TYR A 246 -12.79 16.03 -14.22
N ASP A 247 -13.18 16.22 -15.47
CA ASP A 247 -12.77 17.38 -16.30
C ASP A 247 -13.14 18.72 -15.65
N GLU A 248 -14.39 18.85 -15.18
CA GLU A 248 -14.87 20.07 -14.54
C GLU A 248 -14.10 20.38 -13.25
N LYS A 249 -13.85 19.36 -12.43
CA LYS A 249 -13.15 19.51 -11.15
C LYS A 249 -11.67 19.82 -11.35
N VAL A 250 -11.03 19.17 -12.33
CA VAL A 250 -9.65 19.45 -12.70
C VAL A 250 -9.51 20.85 -13.30
N ALA A 251 -10.45 21.29 -14.14
CA ALA A 251 -10.50 22.66 -14.63
C ALA A 251 -10.65 23.68 -13.48
N ALA A 252 -11.49 23.39 -12.49
CA ALA A 252 -11.63 24.24 -11.30
C ALA A 252 -10.31 24.35 -10.51
N LEU A 253 -9.54 23.26 -10.36
CA LEU A 253 -8.22 23.28 -9.73
C LEU A 253 -7.22 24.13 -10.52
N LYS A 254 -7.18 23.97 -11.85
CA LYS A 254 -6.33 24.78 -12.75
C LYS A 254 -6.68 26.26 -12.64
N ASN A 255 -7.96 26.60 -12.69
CA ASN A 255 -8.46 27.99 -12.57
C ASN A 255 -8.15 28.60 -11.21
N ALA A 256 -8.10 27.80 -10.15
CA ALA A 256 -7.68 28.22 -8.81
C ALA A 256 -6.15 28.35 -8.66
N GLY A 257 -5.36 28.00 -9.69
CA GLY A 257 -3.90 28.15 -9.70
C GLY A 257 -3.13 26.96 -9.11
N HIS A 258 -3.77 25.82 -8.88
CA HIS A 258 -3.03 24.60 -8.52
C HIS A 258 -2.28 24.04 -9.75
N PRO A 259 -1.03 23.58 -9.59
CA PRO A 259 -0.32 22.91 -10.67
C PRO A 259 -0.96 21.55 -10.95
N VAL A 260 -1.25 21.30 -12.22
CA VAL A 260 -1.85 20.05 -12.70
C VAL A 260 -1.07 19.53 -13.90
N VAL A 261 -0.69 18.26 -13.87
CA VAL A 261 -0.20 17.51 -15.03
C VAL A 261 -1.31 16.57 -15.49
N THR A 262 -1.64 16.56 -16.78
CA THR A 262 -2.61 15.62 -17.36
C THR A 262 -1.87 14.65 -18.29
N LEU A 263 -2.06 13.36 -18.09
CA LEU A 263 -1.52 12.25 -18.86
C LEU A 263 -2.68 11.54 -19.58
N HIS A 264 -2.58 11.43 -20.89
CA HIS A 264 -3.64 10.90 -21.75
C HIS A 264 -3.35 9.45 -22.15
N LEU A 265 -4.36 8.59 -22.03
CA LEU A 265 -4.32 7.17 -22.37
C LEU A 265 -5.32 6.87 -23.50
N ASN A 266 -4.93 6.03 -24.44
CA ASN A 266 -5.79 5.56 -25.52
C ASN A 266 -6.62 4.34 -25.10
N ASP A 267 -5.95 3.36 -24.49
CA ASP A 267 -6.57 2.13 -23.99
C ASP A 267 -5.79 1.61 -22.76
N GLU A 268 -6.33 0.60 -22.09
CA GLU A 268 -5.76 0.04 -20.85
C GLU A 268 -4.32 -0.47 -21.01
N TYR A 269 -3.91 -0.86 -22.22
CA TYR A 269 -2.55 -1.35 -22.46
C TYR A 269 -1.51 -0.23 -22.41
N ASP A 270 -1.91 1.03 -22.52
CA ASP A 270 -0.99 2.16 -22.31
C ASP A 270 -0.43 2.17 -20.88
N LEU A 271 -1.06 1.48 -19.91
CA LEU A 271 -0.47 1.23 -18.60
C LEU A 271 0.91 0.58 -18.67
N GLY A 272 1.20 -0.22 -19.70
CA GLY A 272 2.55 -0.75 -19.92
C GLY A 272 3.59 0.35 -20.09
N GLY A 273 3.24 1.42 -20.81
CA GLY A 273 4.07 2.63 -20.91
C GLY A 273 4.10 3.41 -19.61
N GLU A 274 2.97 3.54 -18.91
CA GLU A 274 2.89 4.28 -17.66
C GLU A 274 3.73 3.65 -16.54
N PHE A 275 3.77 2.33 -16.40
CA PHE A 275 4.67 1.67 -15.44
C PHE A 275 6.11 2.18 -15.61
N PHE A 276 6.63 2.16 -16.84
CA PHE A 276 7.98 2.67 -17.12
C PHE A 276 8.11 4.19 -16.91
N ARG A 277 7.14 4.99 -17.40
CA ARG A 277 7.16 6.45 -17.24
C ARG A 277 7.27 6.84 -15.77
N TRP A 278 6.44 6.25 -14.91
CA TRP A 278 6.42 6.54 -13.48
C TRP A 278 7.68 6.04 -12.76
N GLU A 279 8.21 4.87 -13.13
CA GLU A 279 9.48 4.35 -12.61
C GLU A 279 10.64 5.33 -12.88
N MET A 280 10.78 5.76 -14.13
CA MET A 280 11.82 6.71 -14.52
C MET A 280 11.59 8.11 -13.90
N ALA A 281 10.35 8.60 -13.91
CA ALA A 281 10.00 9.88 -13.29
C ALA A 281 10.33 9.90 -11.80
N THR A 282 10.05 8.80 -11.09
CA THR A 282 10.34 8.67 -9.66
C THR A 282 11.84 8.66 -9.39
N ALA A 283 12.63 7.98 -10.22
CA ALA A 283 14.09 7.99 -10.11
C ALA A 283 14.66 9.41 -10.31
N ILE A 284 14.15 10.14 -11.31
CA ILE A 284 14.54 11.53 -11.58
C ILE A 284 14.10 12.47 -10.45
N ALA A 285 12.90 12.32 -9.91
CA ALA A 285 12.47 13.08 -8.74
C ALA A 285 13.40 12.84 -7.53
N GLY A 286 13.86 11.60 -7.34
CA GLY A 286 14.87 11.24 -6.33
C GLY A 286 16.20 12.00 -6.50
N TYR A 287 16.63 12.23 -7.75
CA TYR A 287 17.82 13.04 -8.04
C TYR A 287 17.65 14.50 -7.55
N PHE A 288 16.52 15.14 -7.86
CA PHE A 288 16.22 16.50 -7.38
C PHE A 288 16.16 16.58 -5.85
N LEU A 289 15.63 15.53 -5.20
CA LEU A 289 15.57 15.41 -3.75
C LEU A 289 16.90 15.03 -3.10
N LYS A 290 17.94 14.70 -3.90
CA LYS A 290 19.29 14.27 -3.47
C LYS A 290 19.28 13.02 -2.60
N ILE A 291 18.48 12.03 -2.99
CA ILE A 291 18.33 10.75 -2.29
C ILE A 291 18.57 9.59 -3.24
N ASN A 292 18.79 8.39 -2.70
CA ASN A 292 18.78 7.16 -3.48
C ASN A 292 17.34 6.65 -3.68
N PRO A 293 16.77 6.63 -4.90
CA PRO A 293 15.40 6.17 -5.10
C PRO A 293 15.24 4.63 -5.04
N PHE A 294 16.33 3.87 -4.95
CA PHE A 294 16.31 2.41 -5.10
C PHE A 294 16.46 1.61 -3.80
N ASP A 295 16.83 2.25 -2.68
CA ASP A 295 16.89 1.60 -1.36
C ASP A 295 15.64 1.86 -0.49
N GLN A 296 15.61 1.32 0.73
CA GLN A 296 14.49 1.44 1.68
C GLN A 296 14.95 1.24 3.14
N PRO A 297 15.77 2.14 3.70
CA PRO A 297 16.41 1.90 5.00
C PRO A 297 15.44 1.90 6.20
N ASN A 298 14.26 2.52 6.08
CA ASN A 298 13.37 2.78 7.21
C ASN A 298 12.24 1.75 7.39
N VAL A 299 12.13 0.75 6.51
CA VAL A 299 11.12 -0.32 6.65
C VAL A 299 11.51 -1.39 7.68
N GLU A 300 12.80 -1.57 7.96
CA GLU A 300 13.29 -2.66 8.80
C GLU A 300 13.00 -2.44 10.29
N ALA A 301 12.96 -1.20 10.77
CA ALA A 301 12.68 -0.89 12.18
C ALA A 301 11.32 -1.46 12.63
N ALA A 302 10.26 -1.20 11.86
CA ALA A 302 8.94 -1.73 12.15
C ALA A 302 8.88 -3.27 12.09
N LYS A 303 9.63 -3.89 11.16
CA LYS A 303 9.72 -5.35 11.06
C LYS A 303 10.41 -5.98 12.26
N ASN A 304 11.50 -5.37 12.73
CA ASN A 304 12.23 -5.86 13.91
C ASN A 304 11.37 -5.74 15.17
N LEU A 305 10.75 -4.59 15.39
CA LEU A 305 9.83 -4.40 16.52
C LEU A 305 8.64 -5.37 16.45
N ALA A 306 8.06 -5.62 15.27
CA ALA A 306 7.01 -6.63 15.13
C ALA A 306 7.50 -8.05 15.47
N ARG A 307 8.73 -8.42 15.09
CA ARG A 307 9.34 -9.71 15.46
C ARG A 307 9.56 -9.82 16.97
N GLU A 308 10.00 -8.75 17.63
CA GLU A 308 10.16 -8.69 19.09
C GLU A 308 8.81 -8.88 19.80
N MET A 309 7.76 -8.24 19.30
CA MET A 309 6.39 -8.40 19.82
C MET A 309 5.91 -9.85 19.68
N VAL A 310 6.18 -10.50 18.54
CA VAL A 310 5.86 -11.92 18.32
C VAL A 310 6.68 -12.82 19.25
N ALA A 311 7.98 -12.55 19.43
CA ALA A 311 8.82 -13.32 20.34
C ALA A 311 8.34 -13.22 21.79
N ALA A 312 7.99 -12.01 22.24
CA ALA A 312 7.41 -11.78 23.57
C ALA A 312 6.09 -12.54 23.75
N TYR A 313 5.23 -12.57 22.72
CA TYR A 313 4.00 -13.37 22.74
C TYR A 313 4.29 -14.87 22.87
N GLN A 314 5.27 -15.39 22.14
CA GLN A 314 5.63 -16.81 22.20
C GLN A 314 6.18 -17.23 23.57
N GLU A 315 6.87 -16.33 24.28
CA GLU A 315 7.39 -16.58 25.62
C GLU A 315 6.34 -16.42 26.72
N GLN A 316 5.51 -15.37 26.63
CA GLN A 316 4.63 -14.94 27.74
C GLN A 316 3.14 -15.27 27.52
N GLY A 317 2.76 -15.69 26.31
CA GLY A 317 1.38 -15.98 25.91
C GLY A 317 0.52 -14.74 25.66
N LYS A 318 1.08 -13.53 25.75
CA LYS A 318 0.38 -12.27 25.50
C LYS A 318 1.30 -11.23 24.86
N LEU A 319 0.73 -10.33 24.05
CA LEU A 319 1.46 -9.20 23.49
C LEU A 319 1.71 -8.14 24.58
N PRO A 320 2.76 -7.30 24.44
CA PRO A 320 2.99 -6.18 25.35
C PRO A 320 1.79 -5.22 25.38
N GLU A 321 1.14 -5.12 26.54
CA GLU A 321 0.00 -4.23 26.75
C GLU A 321 0.47 -2.83 27.16
N GLN A 322 -0.23 -1.81 26.68
CA GLN A 322 -0.08 -0.43 27.14
C GLN A 322 -1.41 -0.01 27.75
N GLU A 323 -1.38 0.74 28.85
CA GLU A 323 -2.59 1.35 29.40
C GLU A 323 -3.08 2.48 28.49
N PRO A 324 -4.39 2.58 28.21
CA PRO A 324 -4.92 3.69 27.44
C PRO A 324 -4.74 5.02 28.19
N SER A 325 -4.44 6.08 27.45
CA SER A 325 -4.35 7.44 28.00
C SER A 325 -5.70 7.89 28.56
N PHE A 326 -6.80 7.48 27.92
CA PHE A 326 -8.19 7.57 28.39
C PHE A 326 -9.10 6.66 27.55
N ILE A 327 -10.32 6.45 28.04
CA ILE A 327 -11.39 5.73 27.33
C ILE A 327 -12.57 6.69 27.16
N SER A 328 -13.14 6.77 25.96
CA SER A 328 -14.33 7.56 25.64
C SER A 328 -15.20 6.79 24.66
N ASP A 329 -16.50 6.67 24.93
CA ASP A 329 -17.46 6.05 24.00
C ASP A 329 -17.07 4.63 23.56
N ASN A 330 -16.53 3.84 24.51
CA ASN A 330 -15.98 2.49 24.29
C ASN A 330 -14.77 2.43 23.33
N ILE A 331 -14.09 3.56 23.10
CA ILE A 331 -12.87 3.65 22.32
C ILE A 331 -11.71 3.92 23.28
N ALA A 332 -10.72 3.02 23.28
CA ALA A 332 -9.49 3.21 24.03
C ALA A 332 -8.49 4.04 23.20
N VAL A 333 -7.99 5.13 23.79
CA VAL A 333 -7.12 6.09 23.10
C VAL A 333 -5.71 6.02 23.68
N PHE A 334 -4.71 5.96 22.81
CA PHE A 334 -3.30 5.93 23.18
C PHE A 334 -2.57 7.08 22.51
N SER A 335 -2.13 8.04 23.32
CA SER A 335 -1.40 9.24 22.93
C SER A 335 -0.38 9.62 23.99
N ASP A 336 0.64 10.38 23.59
CA ASP A 336 1.67 10.96 24.48
C ASP A 336 1.07 11.92 25.53
N LYS A 337 -0.07 12.54 25.22
CA LYS A 337 -0.79 13.47 26.11
C LYS A 337 -2.13 12.90 26.56
N LYS A 338 -2.55 13.28 27.78
CA LYS A 338 -3.90 13.06 28.27
C LYS A 338 -4.85 14.08 27.64
N ALA A 339 -5.97 13.62 27.09
CA ALA A 339 -7.06 14.47 26.62
C ALA A 339 -8.34 14.15 27.40
N LYS A 340 -9.27 15.12 27.46
CA LYS A 340 -10.52 14.96 28.21
C LYS A 340 -11.57 14.12 27.47
N ASN A 341 -11.54 14.16 26.14
CA ASN A 341 -12.46 13.44 25.26
C ASN A 341 -11.86 13.34 23.84
N LEU A 342 -12.52 12.59 22.96
CA LEU A 342 -12.10 12.39 21.57
C LEU A 342 -11.94 13.70 20.79
N LYS A 343 -12.89 14.64 20.94
CA LYS A 343 -12.86 15.91 20.20
C LYS A 343 -11.63 16.73 20.53
N VAL A 344 -11.26 16.82 21.81
CA VAL A 344 -10.03 17.50 22.25
C VAL A 344 -8.80 16.79 21.70
N ALA A 345 -8.76 15.45 21.78
CA ALA A 345 -7.63 14.67 21.28
C ALA A 345 -7.38 14.88 19.77
N PHE A 346 -8.44 14.91 18.96
CA PHE A 346 -8.32 15.20 17.53
C PHE A 346 -7.94 16.65 17.27
N HIS A 347 -8.68 17.60 17.83
CA HIS A 347 -8.50 19.02 17.55
C HIS A 347 -7.09 19.49 17.90
N GLU A 348 -6.57 19.15 19.09
CA GLU A 348 -5.23 19.58 19.50
C GLU A 348 -4.10 18.97 18.64
N ASN A 349 -4.28 17.77 18.11
CA ASN A 349 -3.27 17.15 17.24
C ASN A 349 -3.36 17.72 15.81
N LEU A 350 -4.56 17.86 15.26
CA LEU A 350 -4.78 18.37 13.90
C LEU A 350 -4.43 19.85 13.78
N GLU A 351 -4.75 20.68 14.79
CA GLU A 351 -4.36 22.09 14.79
C GLU A 351 -2.85 22.27 14.79
N LYS A 352 -2.10 21.49 15.57
CA LYS A 352 -0.62 21.55 15.55
C LYS A 352 -0.03 21.16 14.19
N VAL A 353 -0.68 20.25 13.46
CA VAL A 353 -0.25 19.89 12.10
C VAL A 353 -0.54 21.04 11.15
N ARG A 354 -1.73 21.65 11.26
CA ARG A 354 -2.14 22.81 10.47
C ARG A 354 -1.28 24.04 10.73
N GLU A 355 -0.88 24.30 11.97
CA GLU A 355 0.04 25.38 12.32
C GLU A 355 1.42 25.15 11.70
N ALA A 356 1.98 23.95 11.83
CA ALA A 356 3.25 23.59 11.18
C ALA A 356 3.18 23.68 9.65
N GLN A 357 2.03 23.43 9.03
CA GLN A 357 1.82 23.61 7.59
C GLN A 357 2.02 25.08 7.16
N LYS A 358 1.56 26.04 7.97
CA LYS A 358 1.75 27.48 7.69
C LYS A 358 3.22 27.90 7.70
N GLU A 359 4.05 27.17 8.45
CA GLU A 359 5.50 27.34 8.50
C GLU A 359 6.22 26.62 7.35
N LYS A 360 5.48 26.14 6.34
CA LYS A 360 5.98 25.34 5.19
C LYS A 360 6.68 24.04 5.62
N SER A 361 6.32 23.50 6.78
CA SER A 361 6.78 22.16 7.18
C SER A 361 6.04 21.07 6.40
N ARG A 362 6.74 19.97 6.08
CA ARG A 362 6.14 18.78 5.46
C ARG A 362 5.14 18.10 6.38
N THR A 363 3.88 18.50 6.27
CA THR A 363 2.79 18.07 7.15
C THR A 363 1.70 17.36 6.36
N TYR A 364 1.13 16.31 6.94
CA TYR A 364 0.00 15.55 6.41
C TYR A 364 -0.58 14.70 7.54
N VAL A 365 -1.69 14.04 7.26
CA VAL A 365 -2.30 13.04 8.13
C VAL A 365 -2.26 11.68 7.43
N ALA A 366 -1.80 10.64 8.12
CA ALA A 366 -1.88 9.27 7.64
C ALA A 366 -2.83 8.47 8.53
N ILE A 367 -3.94 8.00 7.96
CA ILE A 367 -4.86 7.09 8.63
C ILE A 367 -4.38 5.66 8.36
N GLN A 368 -3.91 5.00 9.42
CA GLN A 368 -3.34 3.66 9.39
C GLN A 368 -4.35 2.65 9.94
N ALA A 369 -5.03 1.92 9.06
CA ALA A 369 -6.15 1.05 9.40
C ALA A 369 -5.72 -0.40 9.57
N PHE A 370 -5.53 -0.86 10.80
CA PHE A 370 -5.39 -2.28 11.18
C PHE A 370 -6.74 -2.86 11.57
N VAL A 371 -7.68 -2.81 10.63
CA VAL A 371 -9.04 -3.32 10.75
C VAL A 371 -9.42 -4.09 9.48
N GLN A 372 -10.47 -4.91 9.53
CA GLN A 372 -10.85 -5.72 8.39
C GLN A 372 -11.22 -4.83 7.18
N PRO A 373 -10.58 -5.01 6.01
CA PRO A 373 -10.97 -4.32 4.79
C PRO A 373 -12.34 -4.81 4.31
N THR A 374 -13.31 -3.90 4.25
CA THR A 374 -14.63 -4.11 3.62
C THR A 374 -15.05 -2.81 2.92
N SER A 375 -16.08 -2.86 2.08
CA SER A 375 -16.60 -1.66 1.42
C SER A 375 -17.08 -0.60 2.43
N GLU A 376 -17.72 -1.04 3.51
CA GLU A 376 -18.24 -0.21 4.59
C GLU A 376 -17.12 0.41 5.42
N THR A 377 -16.10 -0.37 5.76
CA THR A 377 -14.92 0.15 6.47
C THR A 377 -14.17 1.16 5.62
N THR A 378 -13.98 0.88 4.32
CA THR A 378 -13.34 1.82 3.38
C THR A 378 -14.13 3.12 3.28
N ALA A 379 -15.45 3.04 3.14
CA ALA A 379 -16.32 4.22 3.10
C ALA A 379 -16.22 5.06 4.39
N ALA A 380 -16.18 4.41 5.56
CA ALA A 380 -16.04 5.09 6.85
C ALA A 380 -14.67 5.80 6.99
N LEU A 381 -13.58 5.17 6.52
CA LEU A 381 -12.25 5.78 6.49
C LEU A 381 -12.18 6.98 5.53
N GLN A 382 -12.81 6.87 4.35
CA GLN A 382 -12.87 7.97 3.38
C GLN A 382 -13.71 9.15 3.88
N GLU A 383 -14.78 8.89 4.63
CA GLU A 383 -15.54 9.95 5.30
C GLU A 383 -14.68 10.68 6.34
N LEU A 384 -13.95 9.95 7.20
CA LEU A 384 -13.01 10.55 8.16
C LEU A 384 -11.96 11.41 7.45
N ARG A 385 -11.34 10.88 6.40
CA ARG A 385 -10.38 11.60 5.55
C ARG A 385 -10.97 12.90 5.01
N THR A 386 -12.18 12.84 4.46
CA THR A 386 -12.89 13.98 3.88
C THR A 386 -13.20 15.06 4.92
N GLN A 387 -13.59 14.67 6.14
CA GLN A 387 -13.84 15.64 7.22
C GLN A 387 -12.55 16.35 7.67
N ILE A 388 -11.43 15.62 7.74
CA ILE A 388 -10.12 16.21 8.07
C ILE A 388 -9.73 17.24 7.00
N GLN A 389 -9.87 16.90 5.72
CA GLN A 389 -9.57 17.81 4.61
C GLN A 389 -10.43 19.08 4.67
N ARG A 390 -11.75 18.94 4.75
CA ARG A 390 -12.68 20.09 4.75
C ARG A 390 -12.41 21.05 5.89
N ARG A 391 -12.05 20.54 7.07
CA ARG A 391 -11.88 21.36 8.26
C ARG A 391 -10.47 21.94 8.41
N TYR A 392 -9.45 21.15 8.09
CA TYR A 392 -8.06 21.49 8.39
C TYR A 392 -7.20 21.76 7.14
N GLN A 393 -7.72 21.50 5.93
CA GLN A 393 -7.01 21.64 4.65
C GLN A 393 -5.72 20.81 4.59
N LEU A 394 -5.65 19.73 5.37
CA LEU A 394 -4.50 18.84 5.45
C LEU A 394 -4.62 17.71 4.44
N ALA A 395 -3.52 17.46 3.73
CA ALA A 395 -3.40 16.23 2.95
C ALA A 395 -3.54 15.01 3.86
N THR A 396 -4.43 14.10 3.48
CA THR A 396 -4.75 12.94 4.28
C THR A 396 -4.68 11.69 3.41
N THR A 397 -3.89 10.70 3.82
CA THR A 397 -3.81 9.37 3.20
C THR A 397 -4.53 8.33 4.06
N VAL A 398 -4.95 7.24 3.44
CA VAL A 398 -5.60 6.10 4.10
C VAL A 398 -4.93 4.83 3.61
N GLY A 399 -4.40 4.03 4.53
CA GLY A 399 -3.75 2.76 4.19
C GLY A 399 -4.18 1.64 5.12
N TYR A 400 -4.49 0.47 4.56
CA TYR A 400 -4.74 -0.73 5.33
C TYR A 400 -3.42 -1.39 5.75
N GLY A 401 -3.32 -1.75 7.03
CA GLY A 401 -2.22 -2.55 7.56
C GLY A 401 -2.44 -4.05 7.27
N PRO A 402 -1.37 -4.82 7.03
CA PRO A 402 0.03 -4.42 6.90
C PRO A 402 0.43 -3.94 5.50
N ARG A 403 -0.47 -3.89 4.51
CA ARG A 403 -0.14 -3.46 3.12
C ARG A 403 0.63 -2.14 3.08
N PHE A 404 0.21 -1.13 3.84
CA PHE A 404 0.89 0.16 3.86
C PHE A 404 2.34 0.07 4.40
N LEU A 405 2.66 -0.92 5.25
CA LEU A 405 4.01 -1.12 5.78
C LEU A 405 5.03 -1.46 4.69
N HIS A 406 4.55 -2.04 3.58
CA HIS A 406 5.34 -2.41 2.39
C HIS A 406 5.15 -1.41 1.24
N SER A 407 4.62 -0.22 1.52
CA SER A 407 4.47 0.87 0.55
C SER A 407 4.81 2.21 1.20
N THR A 408 3.83 2.93 1.74
CA THR A 408 4.03 4.25 2.36
C THR A 408 4.77 4.21 3.69
N GLY A 409 4.94 3.02 4.28
CA GLY A 409 5.64 2.80 5.54
C GLY A 409 7.07 3.35 5.57
N GLN A 410 7.81 3.30 4.45
CA GLN A 410 9.13 3.91 4.33
C GLN A 410 9.06 5.44 4.52
N LEU A 411 8.13 6.09 3.80
CA LEU A 411 7.90 7.53 3.88
C LEU A 411 7.49 7.97 5.28
N HIS A 412 6.57 7.26 5.92
CA HIS A 412 6.07 7.59 7.25
C HIS A 412 7.18 7.74 8.31
N LYS A 413 8.29 7.00 8.17
CA LYS A 413 9.45 7.09 9.09
C LYS A 413 10.61 7.94 8.53
N GLY A 414 10.71 8.09 7.22
CA GLY A 414 11.89 8.67 6.55
C GLY A 414 11.76 10.13 6.11
N ASP A 415 10.56 10.71 6.12
CA ASP A 415 10.23 11.98 5.47
C ASP A 415 10.45 13.28 6.28
N GLY A 416 11.09 13.24 7.43
CA GLY A 416 11.31 14.43 8.27
C GLY A 416 10.17 14.78 9.24
N GLY A 417 9.08 14.02 9.25
CA GLY A 417 8.35 13.75 10.51
C GLY A 417 7.38 14.78 11.05
N ASN A 418 6.88 15.69 10.22
CA ASN A 418 5.83 16.63 10.66
C ASN A 418 4.41 16.14 10.33
N GLY A 419 4.22 14.85 10.01
CA GLY A 419 2.90 14.24 9.89
C GLY A 419 2.20 14.00 11.24
N LEU A 420 0.90 13.66 11.18
CA LEU A 420 0.15 13.01 12.25
C LEU A 420 -0.31 11.63 11.77
N PHE A 421 0.05 10.61 12.54
CA PHE A 421 -0.30 9.22 12.25
C PHE A 421 -1.46 8.80 13.15
N ILE A 422 -2.60 8.56 12.53
CA ILE A 422 -3.84 8.15 13.18
C ILE A 422 -3.99 6.66 12.97
N GLN A 423 -3.58 5.87 13.96
CA GLN A 423 -3.66 4.42 13.90
C GLN A 423 -5.01 3.94 14.44
N ILE A 424 -5.67 3.05 13.70
CA ILE A 424 -6.97 2.48 14.06
C ILE A 424 -6.81 0.97 14.15
N THR A 425 -7.08 0.42 15.33
CA THR A 425 -7.09 -1.03 15.57
C THR A 425 -8.47 -1.44 16.08
N ALA A 426 -8.81 -2.72 15.99
CA ALA A 426 -10.07 -3.23 16.52
C ALA A 426 -9.92 -4.66 17.07
N ASP A 427 -10.85 -5.06 17.93
CA ASP A 427 -11.01 -6.46 18.33
C ASP A 427 -11.41 -7.34 17.14
N PHE A 428 -10.94 -8.59 17.16
CA PHE A 428 -11.31 -9.58 16.15
C PHE A 428 -12.44 -10.46 16.66
N SER A 429 -13.53 -10.58 15.90
CA SER A 429 -14.61 -11.53 16.23
C SER A 429 -14.18 -12.99 16.04
N GLN A 430 -13.19 -13.24 15.18
CA GLN A 430 -12.67 -14.56 14.84
C GLN A 430 -11.18 -14.47 14.53
N ASP A 431 -10.46 -15.57 14.72
CA ASP A 431 -9.03 -15.66 14.44
C ASP A 431 -8.71 -16.93 13.63
N ALA A 432 -7.52 -16.96 13.03
CA ALA A 432 -7.03 -18.09 12.25
C ALA A 432 -5.60 -18.44 12.71
N PRO A 433 -5.35 -19.69 13.17
CA PRO A 433 -4.02 -20.12 13.57
C PRO A 433 -3.07 -20.19 12.36
N ILE A 434 -1.82 -19.78 12.55
CA ILE A 434 -0.76 -19.88 11.55
C ILE A 434 0.07 -21.13 11.87
N PRO A 435 0.14 -22.13 10.97
CA PRO A 435 0.98 -23.30 11.18
C PRO A 435 2.45 -22.94 11.38
N ASP A 436 3.13 -23.65 12.29
CA ASP A 436 4.57 -23.46 12.55
C ASP A 436 5.39 -23.83 11.30
N SER A 437 4.99 -24.90 10.61
CA SER A 437 5.54 -25.38 9.34
C SER A 437 4.43 -25.76 8.36
N ALA A 438 4.73 -25.75 7.06
CA ALA A 438 3.79 -26.24 6.05
C ALA A 438 3.56 -27.75 6.23
N GLY A 439 2.29 -28.15 6.35
CA GLY A 439 1.85 -29.53 6.60
C GLY A 439 1.60 -29.87 8.07
N GLU A 440 2.07 -29.05 9.03
CA GLU A 440 1.95 -29.36 10.46
C GLU A 440 0.68 -28.77 11.11
N ALA A 441 0.08 -29.49 12.05
CA ALA A 441 -1.11 -28.99 12.77
C ALA A 441 -0.78 -27.99 13.89
N LYS A 442 0.47 -27.96 14.37
CA LYS A 442 0.89 -27.10 15.48
C LYS A 442 0.92 -25.63 15.03
N SER A 443 0.50 -24.74 15.93
CA SER A 443 0.50 -23.29 15.68
C SER A 443 0.85 -22.55 16.97
N ALA A 444 1.98 -21.87 16.99
CA ALA A 444 2.42 -21.01 18.09
C ALA A 444 1.86 -19.59 18.00
N MET A 445 1.26 -19.22 16.88
CA MET A 445 0.74 -17.87 16.62
C MET A 445 -0.53 -17.93 15.74
N SER A 446 -1.31 -16.85 15.76
CA SER A 446 -2.46 -16.64 14.88
C SER A 446 -2.28 -15.38 14.02
N PHE A 447 -3.12 -15.23 13.00
CA PHE A 447 -3.17 -14.01 12.19
C PHE A 447 -3.54 -12.78 13.01
N GLY A 448 -4.38 -12.92 14.05
CA GLY A 448 -4.74 -11.82 14.94
C GLY A 448 -3.54 -11.33 15.74
N VAL A 449 -2.74 -12.25 16.29
CA VAL A 449 -1.48 -11.93 16.98
C VAL A 449 -0.50 -11.24 16.03
N LEU A 450 -0.32 -11.78 14.81
CA LEU A 450 0.56 -11.18 13.82
C LEU A 450 0.11 -9.74 13.44
N ALA A 451 -1.18 -9.54 13.16
CA ALA A 451 -1.72 -8.25 12.79
C ALA A 451 -1.55 -7.20 13.90
N LEU A 452 -1.80 -7.58 15.16
CA LEU A 452 -1.59 -6.70 16.31
C LEU A 452 -0.10 -6.42 16.56
N ALA A 453 0.77 -7.43 16.46
CA ALA A 453 2.21 -7.25 16.58
C ALA A 453 2.75 -6.27 15.52
N GLN A 454 2.24 -6.33 14.29
CA GLN A 454 2.57 -5.38 13.23
C GLN A 454 2.08 -3.96 13.53
N ALA A 455 0.85 -3.81 14.04
CA ALA A 455 0.32 -2.50 14.43
C ALA A 455 1.13 -1.85 15.57
N LEU A 456 1.46 -2.65 16.59
CA LEU A 456 2.26 -2.24 17.73
C LEU A 456 3.70 -1.90 17.34
N GLY A 457 4.34 -2.76 16.54
CA GLY A 457 5.69 -2.53 16.04
C GLY A 457 5.79 -1.30 15.15
N ASP A 458 4.82 -1.06 14.27
CA ASP A 458 4.76 0.16 13.45
C ASP A 458 4.61 1.42 14.31
N ARG A 459 3.70 1.40 15.28
CA ARG A 459 3.51 2.53 16.20
C ARG A 459 4.80 2.85 16.96
N GLN A 460 5.46 1.82 17.48
CA GLN A 460 6.70 2.00 18.23
C GLN A 460 7.81 2.56 17.32
N ALA A 461 7.95 2.06 16.10
CA ALA A 461 8.91 2.58 15.11
C ALA A 461 8.67 4.06 14.78
N LEU A 462 7.40 4.46 14.65
CA LEU A 462 7.02 5.86 14.43
C LEU A 462 7.40 6.74 15.61
N ILE A 463 7.12 6.30 16.85
CA ILE A 463 7.49 7.05 18.06
C ILE A 463 9.01 7.21 18.17
N GLU A 464 9.78 6.15 17.91
CA GLU A 464 11.24 6.17 17.90
C GLU A 464 11.82 7.07 16.80
N ALA A 465 11.12 7.19 15.67
CA ALA A 465 11.43 8.15 14.61
C ALA A 465 10.91 9.58 14.92
N GLY A 466 10.47 9.86 16.14
CA GLY A 466 10.02 11.19 16.57
C GLY A 466 8.68 11.63 15.96
N ARG A 467 7.86 10.69 15.48
CA ARG A 467 6.58 10.99 14.82
C ARG A 467 5.45 11.19 15.82
N ARG A 468 4.48 12.03 15.46
CA ARG A 468 3.24 12.22 16.22
C ARG A 468 2.27 11.09 15.92
N VAL A 469 2.00 10.24 16.90
CA VAL A 469 1.10 9.09 16.74
C VAL A 469 -0.03 9.15 17.76
N ILE A 470 -1.25 8.99 17.28
CA ILE A 470 -2.44 8.73 18.10
C ILE A 470 -3.08 7.43 17.64
N ARG A 471 -3.35 6.53 18.58
CA ARG A 471 -4.03 5.27 18.29
C ARG A 471 -5.42 5.23 18.92
N PHE A 472 -6.40 4.81 18.13
CA PHE A 472 -7.75 4.50 18.56
C PHE A 472 -7.97 3.00 18.44
N HIS A 473 -8.22 2.35 19.56
CA HIS A 473 -8.60 0.94 19.59
C HIS A 473 -10.11 0.85 19.77
N LEU A 474 -10.76 0.27 18.75
CA LEU A 474 -12.19 0.03 18.67
C LEU A 474 -12.52 -1.35 19.24
N GLY A 475 -13.75 -1.53 19.71
CA GLY A 475 -14.30 -2.88 19.92
C GLY A 475 -14.61 -3.58 18.59
N GLN A 476 -15.45 -4.61 18.65
CA GLN A 476 -15.81 -5.41 17.45
C GLN A 476 -16.68 -4.63 16.43
N ASP A 477 -17.43 -3.61 16.86
CA ASP A 477 -18.22 -2.76 15.96
C ASP A 477 -17.36 -1.61 15.40
N ILE A 478 -16.59 -1.96 14.37
CA ILE A 478 -15.69 -1.03 13.66
C ILE A 478 -16.47 0.17 13.11
N ILE A 479 -17.65 -0.04 12.52
CA ILE A 479 -18.39 1.01 11.82
C ILE A 479 -18.94 2.05 12.80
N SER A 480 -19.52 1.61 13.92
CA SER A 480 -19.97 2.51 14.97
C SER A 480 -18.80 3.31 15.55
N GLY A 481 -17.68 2.64 15.87
CA GLY A 481 -16.46 3.30 16.35
C GLY A 481 -15.92 4.36 15.37
N MET A 482 -15.87 4.04 14.08
CA MET A 482 -15.45 4.98 13.03
C MET A 482 -16.38 6.18 12.90
N LYS A 483 -17.69 6.00 13.05
CA LYS A 483 -18.66 7.11 13.07
C LYS A 483 -18.43 8.04 14.26
N THR A 484 -18.18 7.49 15.45
CA THR A 484 -17.84 8.28 16.65
C THR A 484 -16.55 9.07 16.47
N ILE A 485 -15.51 8.43 15.92
CA ILE A 485 -14.24 9.10 15.56
C ILE A 485 -14.48 10.24 14.58
N THR A 486 -15.24 10.00 13.51
CA THR A 486 -15.54 11.02 12.49
C THR A 486 -16.32 12.18 13.07
N ALA A 487 -17.30 11.91 13.95
CA ALA A 487 -18.07 12.94 14.62
C ALA A 487 -17.21 13.85 15.51
N ALA A 488 -16.11 13.33 16.07
CA ALA A 488 -15.16 14.12 16.86
C ALA A 488 -14.32 15.10 16.03
N VAL A 489 -14.22 14.89 14.71
CA VAL A 489 -13.54 15.81 13.77
C VAL A 489 -14.47 16.95 13.32
N ARG A 490 -15.79 16.74 13.31
CA ARG A 490 -16.81 17.75 13.01
C ARG A 490 -16.94 18.79 14.15
#